data_AF-A0A0K1EQQ7-F1
#
_entry.id   AF-A0A0K1EQQ7-F1
#
_cell.length_a   1.000
_cell.length_b   1.000
_cell.length_c   1.000
_cell.angle_alpha   90.00
_cell.angle_beta   90.00
_cell.angle_gamma   90.00
#
_symmetry.space_group_name_H-M   'P 1'
#
loop_
_entity.id
_entity.type
_entity.pdbx_description
1 polymer ?
#
loop_
_entity_poly.entity_id
_entity_poly.type
_entity_poly.pdbx_seq_one_letter_code
_entity_poly.pdbx_strand_id
1 'polypeptide(L)' 'MGAMAKRWVERLGALGVGLRDMARLMVGLPSYEAYVKHAQAAHPERTPMTYAEFFRERQEARYGGRGKGGFRCC' A
#
# COMPACT_ATOMS: atom_id res chain seq x y z
N MET A 1 27.50 -19.22 -14.28
CA MET A 1 27.60 -17.77 -13.99
C MET A 1 26.26 -17.01 -14.04
N GLY A 2 25.28 -17.39 -14.90
CA GLY A 2 24.02 -16.63 -15.04
C GLY A 2 23.07 -16.62 -13.83
N ALA A 3 23.02 -17.69 -13.04
CA ALA A 3 22.13 -17.77 -11.87
C ALA A 3 22.48 -16.75 -10.76
N MET A 4 23.77 -16.41 -10.62
CA MET A 4 24.22 -15.43 -9.64
C MET A 4 23.83 -14.01 -10.04
N ALA A 5 24.02 -13.65 -11.31
CA ALA A 5 23.61 -12.37 -11.87
C ALA A 5 22.08 -12.18 -11.77
N LYS A 6 21.30 -13.23 -12.07
CA LYS A 6 19.84 -13.20 -11.92
C LYS A 6 19.41 -12.92 -10.48
N ARG A 7 20.05 -13.58 -9.49
CA ARG A 7 19.81 -13.33 -8.07
C ARG A 7 20.13 -11.90 -7.64
N TRP A 8 21.14 -11.27 -8.23
CA TRP A 8 21.47 -9.87 -7.94
C TRP A 8 20.43 -8.90 -8.48
N VAL A 9 19.96 -9.13 -9.71
CA VAL A 9 18.87 -8.34 -10.31
C VAL A 9 17.58 -8.46 -9.49
N GLU A 10 17.22 -9.67 -9.07
CA GLU A 10 16.05 -9.91 -8.21
C GLU A 10 16.17 -9.19 -6.86
N ARG A 11 17.35 -9.24 -6.21
CA ARG A 11 17.58 -8.56 -4.93
C ARG A 11 17.55 -7.03 -5.06
N LEU A 12 18.13 -6.47 -6.11
CA LEU A 12 18.08 -5.03 -6.39
C LEU A 12 16.64 -4.58 -6.67
N GLY A 13 15.88 -5.38 -7.42
CA GLY A 13 14.45 -5.14 -7.66
C GLY A 13 13.63 -5.12 -6.37
N ALA A 14 13.82 -6.11 -5.50
CA ALA A 14 13.14 -6.19 -4.21
C ALA A 14 13.46 -5.01 -3.29
N LEU A 15 14.72 -4.58 -3.23
CA LEU A 15 15.13 -3.39 -2.47
C LEU A 15 14.46 -2.11 -3.00
N GLY A 16 14.39 -1.96 -4.33
CA GLY A 16 13.73 -0.82 -4.97
C GLY A 16 12.21 -0.77 -4.71
N VAL A 17 11.55 -1.92 -4.65
CA VAL A 17 10.12 -2.00 -4.25
C VAL A 17 9.96 -1.57 -2.79
N GLY A 18 10.79 -2.09 -1.88
CA GLY A 18 10.74 -1.75 -0.46
C GLY A 18 10.95 -0.24 -0.19
N LEU A 19 11.96 0.37 -0.82
CA LEU A 19 12.21 1.81 -0.68
C LEU A 19 11.03 2.67 -1.16
N ARG A 20 10.37 2.25 -2.25
CA ARG A 20 9.18 2.93 -2.79
C ARG A 20 8.00 2.88 -1.82
N ASP A 21 7.79 1.73 -1.19
CA ASP A 21 6.71 1.57 -0.20
C ASP A 21 7.02 2.34 1.09
N MET A 22 8.28 2.38 1.54
CA MET A 22 8.69 3.25 2.64
C MET A 22 8.43 4.74 2.34
N ALA A 23 8.79 5.21 1.14
CA ALA A 23 8.53 6.59 0.73
C ALA A 23 7.03 6.94 0.72
N ARG A 24 6.20 6.00 0.26
CA ARG A 24 4.73 6.11 0.29
C ARG A 24 4.17 6.23 1.70
N LEU A 25 4.67 5.42 2.64
CA LEU A 25 4.27 5.47 4.04
C LEU A 25 4.63 6.80 4.70
N MET A 26 5.80 7.38 4.38
CA MET A 26 6.18 8.70 4.91
C MET A 26 5.22 9.82 4.49
N VAL A 27 4.64 9.73 3.29
CA VAL A 27 3.63 10.70 2.81
C VAL A 27 2.22 10.31 3.28
N GLY A 28 2.04 9.17 3.95
CA GLY A 28 0.75 8.67 4.42
C GLY A 28 -0.15 8.14 3.29
N LEU A 29 0.44 7.71 2.17
CA LEU A 29 -0.29 7.24 1.00
C LEU A 29 0.13 5.79 0.64
N PRO A 30 -0.42 4.77 1.31
CA PRO A 30 -0.07 3.38 1.06
C PRO A 30 -0.41 2.95 -0.38
N SER A 31 0.32 1.96 -0.90
CA SER A 31 -0.02 1.35 -2.20
C SER A 31 -1.29 0.50 -2.10
N TYR A 32 -2.02 0.39 -3.21
CA TYR A 32 -3.25 -0.42 -3.26
C TYR A 32 -2.98 -1.90 -2.99
N GLU A 33 -1.86 -2.44 -3.49
CA GLU A 33 -1.49 -3.84 -3.24
C GLU A 33 -1.21 -4.11 -1.76
N ALA A 34 -0.53 -3.20 -1.07
CA ALA A 34 -0.31 -3.30 0.37
C ALA A 34 -1.64 -3.24 1.14
N TYR A 35 -2.57 -2.39 0.70
CA TYR A 35 -3.92 -2.35 1.25
C TYR A 35 -4.66 -3.69 1.07
N VAL A 36 -4.68 -4.27 -0.14
CA VAL A 36 -5.37 -5.54 -0.40
C VAL A 36 -4.78 -6.66 0.46
N LYS A 37 -3.44 -6.77 0.52
CA LYS A 37 -2.74 -7.75 1.36
C LYS A 37 -3.13 -7.60 2.84
N HIS A 38 -3.15 -6.37 3.34
CA HIS A 38 -3.56 -6.09 4.71
C HIS A 38 -5.03 -6.40 4.95
N ALA A 39 -5.93 -5.97 4.06
CA ALA A 39 -7.36 -6.19 4.16
C ALA A 39 -7.71 -7.68 4.15
N GLN A 40 -7.08 -8.48 3.29
CA GLN A 40 -7.28 -9.93 3.25
C GLN A 40 -6.74 -10.63 4.50
N ALA A 41 -5.62 -10.15 5.06
CA ALA A 41 -5.04 -10.71 6.27
C ALA A 41 -5.83 -10.35 7.54
N ALA A 42 -6.33 -9.10 7.63
CA ALA A 42 -7.04 -8.59 8.79
C ALA A 42 -8.55 -8.89 8.78
N HIS A 43 -9.15 -8.94 7.57
CA HIS A 43 -10.59 -9.13 7.35
C HIS A 43 -10.82 -10.13 6.20
N PRO A 44 -10.48 -11.42 6.38
CA PRO A 44 -10.62 -12.43 5.33
C PRO A 44 -12.07 -12.62 4.84
N GLU A 45 -13.05 -12.23 5.66
CA GLU A 45 -14.48 -12.28 5.35
C GLU A 45 -14.98 -11.11 4.50
N ARG A 46 -14.17 -10.07 4.30
CA ARG A 46 -14.56 -8.86 3.56
C ARG A 46 -13.84 -8.77 2.23
N THR A 47 -14.58 -8.43 1.18
CA THR A 47 -14.00 -8.08 -0.10
C THR A 47 -13.27 -6.74 0.01
N PRO A 48 -11.98 -6.65 -0.37
CA PRO A 48 -11.26 -5.37 -0.41
C PRO A 48 -11.95 -4.37 -1.34
N MET A 49 -11.85 -3.08 -1.03
CA MET A 49 -12.31 -2.01 -1.91
C MET A 49 -11.67 -2.10 -3.28
N THR A 50 -12.36 -1.60 -4.30
CA THR A 50 -11.75 -1.37 -5.62
C THR A 50 -10.68 -0.28 -5.55
N TYR A 51 -9.80 -0.23 -6.55
CA TYR A 51 -8.76 0.79 -6.65
C TYR A 51 -9.32 2.23 -6.59
N ALA A 52 -10.42 2.49 -7.31
CA ALA A 52 -11.04 3.81 -7.36
C ALA A 52 -11.64 4.21 -6.00
N GLU A 53 -12.27 3.27 -5.29
CA GLU A 53 -12.80 3.49 -3.94
C GLU A 53 -11.68 3.77 -2.96
N PHE A 54 -10.64 2.94 -2.98
CA PHE A 54 -9.44 3.16 -2.15
C PHE A 54 -8.83 4.53 -2.41
N PHE A 55 -8.63 4.92 -3.67
CA PHE A 55 -8.02 6.22 -4.00
C PHE A 55 -8.89 7.40 -3.53
N ARG A 56 -10.21 7.30 -3.71
CA ARG A 56 -11.15 8.31 -3.21
C ARG A 56 -11.13 8.39 -1.69
N GLU A 57 -11.15 7.25 -0.99
CA GLU A 57 -11.06 7.20 0.49
C GLU A 57 -9.77 7.87 0.98
N ARG A 58 -8.62 7.63 0.34
CA ARG A 58 -7.35 8.26 0.74
C ARG A 58 -7.34 9.77 0.51
N GLN A 59 -7.92 10.23 -0.60
CA GLN A 59 -8.08 11.66 -0.86
C GLN A 59 -9.03 12.31 0.15
N GLU A 60 -10.16 11.68 0.45
CA GLU A 60 -11.11 12.18 1.45
C GLU A 60 -10.49 12.20 2.85
N ALA A 61 -9.72 11.17 3.23
CA ALA A 61 -9.03 11.11 4.51
C ALA A 61 -7.99 12.23 4.68
N ARG A 62 -7.36 12.68 3.59
CA ARG A 62 -6.31 13.71 3.61
C ARG A 62 -6.81 15.14 3.35
N TYR A 63 -7.79 15.30 2.47
CA TYR A 63 -8.26 16.60 1.97
C TYR A 63 -9.76 16.86 2.21
N GLY A 64 -10.52 15.85 2.63
CA GLY A 64 -11.95 15.97 2.90
C GLY A 64 -12.22 16.64 4.25
N GLY A 65 -12.46 17.96 4.24
CA GLY A 65 -12.81 18.79 5.41
C GLY A 65 -14.14 18.47 6.12
N ARG A 66 -14.73 17.29 5.93
CA ARG A 66 -15.97 16.86 6.62
C ARG A 66 -15.67 15.84 7.72
N GLY A 67 -14.93 16.24 8.75
CA GLY A 67 -14.92 15.62 10.09
C GLY A 67 -14.71 14.10 10.21
N LYS A 68 -14.32 13.40 9.14
CA LYS A 68 -14.07 11.94 9.09
C LYS A 68 -12.63 11.60 8.70
N GLY A 69 -11.79 12.62 8.47
CA GLY A 69 -10.36 12.47 8.22
C GLY A 69 -9.59 12.42 9.52
N GLY A 70 -9.32 11.21 10.00
CA GLY A 70 -8.53 11.01 11.21
C GLY A 70 -8.71 9.60 11.74
N PHE A 71 -7.74 8.74 11.45
CA PHE A 71 -7.38 7.53 12.19
C PHE A 71 -8.46 6.99 13.14
N ARG A 72 -9.56 6.46 12.59
CA ARG A 72 -10.45 5.58 13.36
C ARG A 72 -9.94 4.17 13.14
N CYS A 73 -9.06 3.75 14.05
CA CYS A 73 -8.65 2.37 14.18
C CYS A 73 -9.90 1.50 14.30
N CYS A 74 -10.14 0.67 13.28
CA CYS A 74 -10.71 -0.65 13.44
C CYS A 74 -9.55 -1.64 13.37
#